data_AF-A0A134A7I6-F1
#
_entry.id   AF-A0A134A7I6-F1
#
_cell.length_a   1.000
_cell.length_b   1.000
_cell.length_c   1.000
_cell.angle_alpha   90.00
_cell.angle_beta   90.00
_cell.angle_gamma   90.00
#
_symmetry.space_group_name_H-M   'P 1'
#
loop_
_entity.id
_entity.type
_entity.pdbx_description
1 polymer ?
#
loop_
_entity_poly.entity_id
_entity_poly.type
_entity_poly.pdbx_seq_one_letter_code
_entity_poly.pdbx_strand_id
1 'polypeptide(L)' 'MSGKGGKGPLARSKAWLIDHAAGHGTLVAVAAGCLAFALLAVLLWFLVFSGLNGPVQFVYAGF' A
#
# COMPACT_ATOMS: atom_id res chain seq x y z
N MET A 1 -18.08 48.07 3.21
CA MET A 1 -18.54 46.98 2.33
C MET A 1 -17.42 45.95 2.20
N SER A 2 -17.74 44.67 2.43
CA SER A 2 -17.16 43.44 1.85
C SER A 2 -15.62 43.24 1.90
N GLY A 3 -15.05 42.12 2.38
CA GLY A 3 -15.63 40.80 2.56
C GLY A 3 -14.80 39.88 3.46
N LYS A 4 -15.52 39.07 4.24
CA LYS A 4 -15.02 37.89 4.92
C LYS A 4 -14.66 36.84 3.86
N GLY A 5 -13.38 36.51 3.69
CA GLY A 5 -12.95 35.46 2.76
C GLY A 5 -11.63 34.80 3.13
N GLY A 6 -11.15 35.00 4.37
CA GLY A 6 -9.89 34.44 4.84
C GLY A 6 -9.96 32.93 4.90
N LYS A 7 -9.43 32.25 3.89
CA LYS A 7 -9.08 30.83 3.95
C LYS A 7 -8.12 30.69 5.14
N GLY A 8 -8.64 30.25 6.29
CA GLY A 8 -7.88 30.19 7.54
C GLY A 8 -6.62 29.33 7.41
N PRO A 9 -5.68 29.42 8.38
CA PRO A 9 -4.41 28.69 8.35
C PRO A 9 -4.60 27.19 8.09
N LEU A 10 -5.70 26.60 8.57
CA LEU A 10 -6.10 25.20 8.30
C LEU A 10 -6.37 24.92 6.82
N ALA A 11 -7.02 25.84 6.09
CA ALA A 11 -7.27 25.68 4.66
C ALA A 11 -5.95 25.73 3.85
N ARG A 12 -4.96 26.50 4.33
CA ARG A 12 -3.61 26.54 3.75
C ARG A 12 -2.84 25.26 4.03
N SER A 13 -2.87 24.76 5.27
CA SER A 13 -2.23 23.49 5.64
C SER A 13 -2.84 22.31 4.88
N LYS A 14 -4.17 22.28 4.72
CA LYS A 14 -4.87 21.28 3.91
C LYS A 14 -4.42 21.31 2.45
N ALA A 15 -4.32 22.49 1.85
CA ALA A 15 -3.86 22.63 0.46
C ALA A 15 -2.42 22.14 0.28
N TRP A 16 -1.54 22.45 1.23
CA TRP A 16 -0.16 21.98 1.21
C TRP A 16 -0.05 20.44 1.34
N LEU A 17 -0.85 19.82 2.22
CA LEU A 17 -0.88 18.37 2.37
C LEU A 17 -1.38 17.66 1.11
N ILE A 18 -2.40 18.22 0.45
CA ILE A 18 -2.93 17.66 -0.80
C ILE A 18 -1.91 17.77 -1.93
N ASP A 19 -1.23 18.91 -2.06
CA ASP A 19 -0.19 19.13 -3.07
C ASP A 19 1.03 18.22 -2.83
N HIS A 20 1.44 18.09 -1.56
CA HIS A 20 2.52 17.20 -1.15
C HIS A 20 2.16 15.71 -1.38
N ALA A 21 0.92 15.31 -1.07
CA ALA A 21 0.43 13.96 -1.33
C ALA A 21 0.30 13.67 -2.84
N ALA A 22 -0.12 14.66 -3.63
CA ALA A 22 -0.23 14.55 -5.09
C ALA A 22 1.13 14.32 -5.74
N GLY A 23 2.20 14.95 -5.24
CA GLY A 23 3.57 14.76 -5.74
C GLY A 23 4.16 13.36 -5.46
N HIS A 24 3.65 12.64 -4.46
CA HIS A 24 4.19 11.35 -4.03
C HIS A 24 3.27 10.17 -4.30
N GLY A 25 2.06 10.39 -4.85
CA GLY A 25 1.09 9.33 -5.12
C GLY A 25 1.65 8.21 -5.99
N THR A 26 2.43 8.55 -7.02
CA THR A 26 3.09 7.57 -7.90
C THR A 26 4.17 6.78 -7.16
N LEU A 27 4.96 7.42 -6.28
CA LEU A 27 5.98 6.75 -5.48
C LEU A 27 5.34 5.77 -4.48
N VAL A 28 4.24 6.17 -3.83
CA VAL A 28 3.48 5.31 -2.92
C VAL A 28 2.87 4.12 -3.69
N ALA A 29 2.30 4.36 -4.87
CA ALA A 29 1.75 3.30 -5.71
C ALA A 29 2.82 2.31 -6.18
N VAL A 30 3.99 2.80 -6.60
CA VAL A 30 5.14 1.96 -6.99
C VAL A 30 5.65 1.17 -5.78
N ALA A 31 5.82 1.81 -4.63
CA ALA A 31 6.27 1.13 -3.41
C ALA A 31 5.28 0.04 -2.98
N ALA A 32 3.97 0.31 -3.03
CA ALA A 32 2.94 -0.67 -2.76
C ALA A 32 2.98 -1.86 -3.74
N GLY A 33 3.16 -1.59 -5.03
CA GLY A 33 3.32 -2.62 -6.05
C GLY A 33 4.55 -3.50 -5.82
N CYS A 34 5.71 -2.89 -5.52
CA CYS A 34 6.94 -3.59 -5.20
C CYS A 34 6.78 -4.47 -3.95
N LEU A 35 6.12 -3.96 -2.91
CA LEU A 35 5.86 -4.72 -1.68
C LEU A 35 4.95 -5.94 -1.97
N ALA A 36 3.87 -5.74 -2.73
CA ALA A 36 2.96 -6.81 -3.11
C ALA A 36 3.68 -7.91 -3.91
N PHE A 37 4.56 -7.52 -4.84
CA PHE A 37 5.35 -8.46 -5.62
C PHE A 37 6.36 -9.23 -4.77
N ALA A 38 7.03 -8.55 -3.82
CA ALA A 38 7.94 -9.18 -2.88
C ALA A 38 7.22 -10.21 -2.00
N LEU A 39 6.04 -9.88 -1.47
CA LEU A 39 5.22 -10.82 -0.69
C LEU A 39 4.78 -12.03 -1.53
N LEU A 40 4.39 -11.82 -2.78
CA LEU A 40 4.04 -12.91 -3.70
C LEU A 40 5.24 -13.83 -3.96
N ALA A 41 6.43 -13.26 -4.20
CA ALA A 41 7.65 -14.03 -4.39
C ALA A 41 8.01 -14.87 -3.16
N VAL A 42 7.89 -14.28 -1.96
CA VAL A 42 8.09 -15.00 -0.69
C VAL A 42 7.09 -16.14 -0.55
N LEU A 43 5.82 -15.92 -0.86
CA LEU A 43 4.79 -16.95 -0.79
C LEU A 43 5.06 -18.10 -1.77
N LEU A 44 5.43 -17.79 -3.02
CA LEU A 44 5.82 -18.79 -4.02
C LEU A 44 7.05 -19.58 -3.56
N TRP A 45 8.01 -18.91 -2.93
CA TRP A 45 9.17 -19.58 -2.35
C TRP A 45 8.79 -20.57 -1.25
N PHE A 46 7.91 -20.18 -0.33
CA PHE A 46 7.36 -21.08 0.69
C PHE A 46 6.63 -22.28 0.08
N LEU A 47 5.88 -22.05 -1.01
CA LEU A 47 5.08 -23.09 -1.63
C LEU A 47 5.90 -24.11 -2.43
N VAL A 48 6.96 -23.67 -3.12
CA VAL A 48 7.70 -24.51 -4.08
C VAL A 48 9.04 -24.99 -3.53
N PHE A 49 9.76 -24.14 -2.79
CA PHE A 49 11.17 -24.39 -2.46
C PHE A 49 11.41 -24.68 -0.98
N SER A 50 10.65 -24.09 -0.06
CA SER A 50 11.02 -24.14 1.37
C SER A 50 10.71 -25.47 2.06
N GLY A 51 9.89 -26.35 1.47
CA GLY A 51 9.47 -27.61 2.10
C GLY A 51 8.58 -27.46 3.35
N LEU A 52 8.20 -26.21 3.72
CA LEU A 52 7.31 -25.89 4.86
C LEU A 52 5.84 -25.77 4.45
N ASN A 53 5.53 -26.13 3.21
CA ASN A 53 4.20 -26.26 2.62
C ASN A 53 3.43 -27.51 3.09
N GLY A 54 4.04 -28.38 3.90
CA GLY A 54 3.42 -29.59 4.48
C GLY A 54 2.04 -29.38 5.13
N PRO A 55 1.80 -28.32 5.95
CA PRO A 55 0.50 -28.08 6.59
C PRO A 55 -0.67 -27.89 5.59
N VAL A 56 -0.41 -27.31 4.41
CA VAL A 56 -1.43 -27.09 3.35
C VAL A 56 -1.82 -28.40 2.67
N GLN A 57 -0.90 -29.37 2.58
CA GLN A 57 -1.15 -30.64 1.91
C GLN A 57 -2.11 -31.54 2.71
N PHE A 58 -2.19 -31.39 4.03
CA PHE A 58 -3.12 -32.18 4.87
C PHE A 58 -4.61 -31.87 4.60
N VAL A 59 -4.94 -30.67 4.11
CA VAL A 59 -6.32 -30.33 3.71
C VAL A 59 -6.70 -30.99 2.38
N TYR A 60 -5.73 -31.18 1.47
CA TYR A 60 -5.96 -31.80 0.17
C TYR A 60 -5.88 -33.33 0.20
N ALA A 61 -5.13 -33.92 1.12
CA ALA A 61 -5.00 -35.38 1.28
C ALA A 61 -6.18 -36.05 2.03
N GLY A 62 -7.14 -35.25 2.53
CA GLY A 62 -8.31 -35.71 3.27
C GLY A 62 -9.60 -35.88 2.45
N PHE A 63 -9.54 -35.69 1.12
CA PHE A 63 -10.65 -35.92 0.19
C PHE A 63 -10.39 -37.14 -0.70
#